data_AF-A0A821PK98-F1
#
_entry.id   AF-A0A821PK98-F1
#
_cell.length_a   1.000
_cell.length_b   1.000
_cell.length_c   1.000
_cell.angle_alpha   90.00
_cell.angle_beta   90.00
_cell.angle_gamma   90.00
#
_symmetry.space_group_name_H-M   'P 1'
#
loop_
_entity.id
_entity.type
_entity.pdbx_description
1 polymer ?
#
loop_
_entity_poly.entity_id
_entity_poly.type
_entity_poly.pdbx_seq_one_letter_code
_entity_poly.pdbx_strand_id
1 'polypeptide(L)'
;MTTILNIEKHDIQLPNSKDNGKLAFFLLNVFTPEECKQWINMTEERGYSPALINLGVQQVLMSNIRNNDRCMIDDVAMAQTIFERIKTYLPNVFKNHQLVGLNERLRFLRYDLGQKFEKHLDGTYYRDDGSLER
;
A
#
# COMPACT_ATOMS: atom_id res chain seq x y z
N MET A 1 -0.42 -8.15 -24.50
CA MET A 1 0.77 -8.98 -24.25
C MET A 1 1.03 -8.94 -22.76
N THR A 2 0.99 -10.08 -22.07
CA THR A 2 1.29 -10.13 -20.63
C THR A 2 2.80 -10.06 -20.48
N THR A 3 3.31 -8.95 -19.95
CA THR A 3 4.74 -8.86 -19.60
C THR A 3 5.04 -9.89 -18.52
N ILE A 4 5.91 -10.85 -18.82
CA ILE A 4 6.41 -11.80 -17.82
C ILE A 4 7.40 -11.02 -16.95
N LEU A 5 7.03 -10.77 -15.71
CA LEU A 5 7.91 -10.14 -14.72
C LEU A 5 8.68 -11.21 -13.95
N ASN A 6 9.99 -11.03 -13.83
CA ASN A 6 10.82 -11.86 -12.94
C ASN A 6 10.75 -11.30 -11.52
N ILE A 7 9.64 -11.56 -10.83
CA ILE A 7 9.44 -11.10 -9.44
C ILE A 7 10.33 -11.92 -8.52
N GLU A 8 11.21 -11.23 -7.79
CA GLU A 8 12.17 -11.84 -6.87
C GLU A 8 11.71 -11.62 -5.42
N LYS A 9 11.53 -12.71 -4.67
CA LYS A 9 11.16 -12.64 -3.25
C LYS A 9 12.39 -12.74 -2.37
N HIS A 10 12.51 -11.81 -1.41
CA HIS A 10 13.55 -11.80 -0.40
C HIS A 10 12.95 -11.82 0.99
N ASP A 11 13.13 -12.92 1.71
CA ASP A 11 12.77 -13.01 3.12
C ASP A 11 13.69 -12.14 3.97
N ILE A 12 13.15 -11.53 5.03
CA ILE A 12 13.93 -10.71 5.94
C ILE A 12 13.90 -11.26 7.35
N GLN A 13 15.04 -11.15 8.03
CA GLN A 13 15.09 -11.32 9.47
C GLN A 13 14.77 -9.98 10.13
N LEU A 14 13.69 -9.94 10.91
CA LEU A 14 13.30 -8.73 11.62
C LEU A 14 14.33 -8.40 12.72
N PRO A 15 14.74 -7.12 12.85
CA PRO A 15 15.88 -6.76 13.69
C PRO A 15 15.58 -6.81 15.19
N ASN A 16 14.30 -6.75 15.61
CA ASN A 16 13.94 -6.81 17.02
C ASN A 16 13.37 -8.19 17.38
N SER A 17 13.85 -8.78 18.48
CA SER A 17 13.35 -10.06 19.01
C SER A 17 11.87 -10.06 19.34
N LYS A 18 11.29 -8.91 19.74
CA LYS A 18 9.84 -8.75 19.98
C LYS A 18 8.99 -8.95 18.74
N ASP A 19 9.61 -8.89 17.55
CA ASP A 19 8.94 -9.08 16.27
C ASP A 19 9.10 -10.53 15.76
N ASN A 20 9.68 -11.44 16.57
CA ASN A 20 9.77 -12.86 16.24
C ASN A 20 8.38 -13.44 15.92
N GLY A 21 8.30 -14.18 14.81
CA GLY A 21 7.06 -14.78 14.31
C GLY A 21 6.15 -13.81 13.54
N LYS A 22 6.53 -12.53 13.38
CA LYS A 22 5.87 -11.63 12.43
C LYS A 22 6.36 -11.90 11.01
N LEU A 23 5.49 -11.65 10.04
CA LEU A 23 5.76 -11.83 8.62
C LEU A 23 6.22 -10.50 8.00
N ALA A 24 7.35 -10.52 7.32
CA ALA A 24 7.81 -9.44 6.45
C ALA A 24 8.77 -10.00 5.39
N PHE A 25 8.73 -9.44 4.18
CA PHE A 25 9.62 -9.78 3.07
C PHE A 25 9.55 -8.68 2.00
N PHE A 26 10.48 -8.70 1.05
CA PHE A 26 10.45 -7.85 -0.14
C PHE A 26 10.07 -8.64 -1.38
N LEU A 27 9.37 -7.99 -2.31
CA LEU A 27 9.20 -8.43 -3.68
C LEU A 27 9.83 -7.38 -4.59
N LEU A 28 10.86 -7.76 -5.34
CA LEU A 28 11.47 -6.90 -6.35
C LEU A 28 10.82 -7.16 -7.71
N ASN A 29 10.93 -6.18 -8.61
CA ASN A 29 10.44 -6.26 -10.00
C ASN A 29 8.91 -6.51 -10.12
N VAL A 30 8.13 -6.12 -9.11
CA VAL A 30 6.64 -6.17 -9.18
C VAL A 30 6.08 -5.24 -10.25
N PHE A 31 6.80 -4.15 -10.55
CA PHE A 31 6.48 -3.19 -11.60
C PHE A 31 7.72 -2.93 -12.45
N THR A 32 7.53 -2.70 -13.75
CA THR A 32 8.62 -2.21 -14.61
C THR A 32 8.89 -0.73 -14.35
N PRO A 33 10.08 -0.21 -14.71
CA PRO A 33 10.35 1.22 -14.66
C PRO A 33 9.33 2.08 -15.43
N GLU A 34 8.85 1.57 -16.57
CA GLU A 34 7.84 2.23 -17.41
C GLU A 34 6.48 2.30 -16.69
N GLU A 35 6.04 1.21 -16.06
CA GLU A 35 4.81 1.18 -15.27
C GLU A 35 4.89 2.15 -14.09
N CYS A 36 6.01 2.14 -13.36
CA CYS A 36 6.26 3.11 -12.28
C CYS A 36 6.15 4.55 -12.78
N LYS A 37 6.76 4.86 -13.94
CA LYS A 37 6.71 6.20 -14.53
C LYS A 37 5.29 6.58 -14.96
N GLN A 38 4.54 5.65 -15.57
CA GLN A 38 3.15 5.88 -15.97
C GLN A 38 2.28 6.21 -14.75
N TRP A 39 2.45 5.49 -13.65
CA TRP A 39 1.67 5.72 -12.43
C TRP A 39 2.03 7.03 -11.75
N ILE A 40 3.31 7.38 -11.72
CA ILE A 40 3.76 8.70 -11.24
C ILE A 40 3.09 9.80 -12.06
N ASN A 41 3.20 9.76 -13.40
CA ASN A 41 2.59 10.78 -14.27
C ASN A 41 1.08 10.89 -14.07
N MET A 42 0.37 9.76 -14.05
CA MET A 42 -1.08 9.71 -13.82
C MET A 42 -1.47 10.38 -12.51
N THR A 43 -0.71 10.16 -11.43
CA THR A 43 -1.05 10.72 -10.11
C THR A 43 -0.67 12.19 -9.98
N GLU A 44 0.40 12.64 -10.64
CA GLU A 44 0.74 14.06 -10.73
C GLU A 44 -0.32 14.83 -11.54
N GLU A 45 -0.80 14.27 -12.65
CA GLU A 45 -1.90 14.84 -13.44
C GLU A 45 -3.22 14.91 -12.64
N ARG A 46 -3.52 13.88 -11.85
CA ARG A 46 -4.71 13.86 -10.98
C ARG A 46 -4.60 14.85 -9.81
N GLY A 47 -3.39 15.17 -9.40
CA GLY A 47 -3.09 16.11 -8.34
C GLY A 47 -2.99 15.47 -6.96
N TYR A 48 -2.08 16.03 -6.17
CA TYR A 48 -1.82 15.67 -4.79
C TYR A 48 -2.43 16.69 -3.84
N SER A 49 -2.86 16.23 -2.67
CA SER A 49 -3.35 17.08 -1.58
C SER A 49 -2.72 16.66 -0.25
N PRO A 50 -2.63 17.54 0.76
CA PRO A 50 -2.07 17.20 2.06
C PRO A 50 -2.69 15.92 2.62
N ALA A 51 -1.85 14.96 3.02
CA ALA A 51 -2.32 13.68 3.53
C ALA A 51 -2.86 13.83 4.96
N LEU A 52 -4.18 13.74 5.10
CA LEU A 52 -4.83 13.82 6.42
C LEU A 52 -4.67 12.52 7.21
N ILE A 53 -4.61 12.65 8.53
CA ILE A 53 -4.63 11.54 9.49
C ILE A 53 -6.06 11.13 9.78
N ASN A 54 -6.33 9.84 9.71
CA ASN A 54 -7.63 9.29 10.08
C ASN A 54 -7.66 8.99 11.59
N LEU A 55 -8.53 9.68 12.33
CA LEU A 55 -8.81 9.47 13.76
C LEU A 55 -10.17 8.76 13.95
N GLY A 56 -10.52 7.84 13.04
CA GLY A 56 -11.79 7.12 13.03
C GLY A 56 -12.85 7.85 12.20
N VAL A 57 -13.63 8.72 12.85
CA VAL A 57 -14.72 9.49 12.21
C VAL A 57 -14.27 10.81 11.58
N GLN A 58 -13.06 11.28 11.90
CA GLN A 58 -12.55 12.56 11.43
C GLN A 58 -11.20 12.41 10.75
N GLN A 59 -10.97 13.23 9.73
CA GLN A 59 -9.67 13.42 9.11
C GLN A 59 -9.10 14.76 9.54
N VAL A 60 -7.91 14.75 10.14
CA VAL A 60 -7.28 15.94 10.70
C VAL A 60 -5.91 16.14 10.07
N LEU A 61 -5.58 17.39 9.75
CA LEU A 61 -4.24 17.78 9.34
C LEU A 61 -3.36 17.90 10.60
N MET A 62 -2.40 16.99 10.76
CA MET A 62 -1.43 17.01 11.87
C MET A 62 -0.02 16.96 11.29
N SER A 63 0.45 18.12 10.84
CA SER A 63 1.73 18.26 10.13
C SER A 63 2.96 17.87 10.96
N ASN A 64 2.85 17.84 12.29
CA ASN A 64 3.90 17.33 13.18
C ASN A 64 4.07 15.80 13.08
N ILE A 65 3.02 15.06 12.73
CA ILE A 65 3.00 13.60 12.59
C ILE A 65 3.18 13.20 11.12
N ARG A 66 2.48 13.87 10.20
CA ARG A 66 2.53 13.63 8.77
C ARG A 66 2.34 14.93 8.01
N ASN A 67 3.29 15.30 7.17
CA ASN A 67 3.26 16.53 6.36
C ASN A 67 3.50 16.28 4.87
N ASN A 68 3.34 15.04 4.42
CA ASN A 68 3.49 14.67 3.02
C ASN A 68 2.14 14.72 2.28
N ASP A 69 2.17 14.65 0.95
CA ASP A 69 0.96 14.69 0.15
C ASP A 69 0.46 13.31 -0.27
N ARG A 70 -0.82 13.22 -0.60
CA ARG A 70 -1.50 12.00 -1.05
C ARG A 70 -2.42 12.26 -2.24
N CYS A 71 -2.39 11.34 -3.20
CA CYS A 71 -3.41 11.16 -4.23
C CYS A 71 -4.14 9.84 -3.96
N MET A 72 -5.47 9.86 -3.97
CA MET A 72 -6.31 8.65 -3.81
C MET A 72 -7.01 8.32 -5.11
N ILE A 73 -6.91 7.05 -5.51
CA ILE A 73 -7.55 6.51 -6.72
C ILE A 73 -8.27 5.23 -6.30
N ASP A 74 -9.59 5.19 -6.49
CA ASP A 74 -10.37 3.97 -6.34
C ASP A 74 -10.41 3.27 -7.70
N ASP A 75 -9.72 2.14 -7.83
CA ASP A 75 -9.60 1.37 -9.07
C ASP A 75 -9.45 -0.14 -8.79
N VAL A 76 -10.57 -0.86 -8.96
CA VAL A 76 -10.65 -2.31 -8.75
C VAL A 76 -9.75 -3.08 -9.72
N ALA A 77 -9.65 -2.65 -10.98
CA ALA A 77 -8.89 -3.35 -12.01
C ALA A 77 -7.39 -3.23 -11.76
N MET A 78 -6.93 -2.05 -11.35
CA MET A 78 -5.54 -1.81 -10.97
C MET A 78 -5.18 -2.60 -9.71
N ALA A 79 -6.02 -2.58 -8.67
CA ALA A 79 -5.81 -3.38 -7.47
C ALA A 79 -5.75 -4.89 -7.77
N GLN A 80 -6.65 -5.40 -8.62
CA GLN A 80 -6.63 -6.79 -9.04
C GLN A 80 -5.35 -7.14 -9.82
N THR A 81 -4.88 -6.25 -10.69
CA THR A 81 -3.64 -6.44 -11.44
C THR A 81 -2.43 -6.58 -10.51
N ILE A 82 -2.35 -5.74 -9.47
CA ILE A 82 -1.30 -5.83 -8.45
C ILE A 82 -1.43 -7.15 -7.70
N PHE A 83 -2.65 -7.49 -7.25
CA PHE A 83 -2.93 -8.70 -6.49
C PHE A 83 -2.50 -9.96 -7.26
N GLU A 84 -2.87 -10.06 -8.54
CA GLU A 84 -2.50 -11.20 -9.40
C GLU A 84 -0.98 -11.39 -9.53
N ARG A 85 -0.21 -10.31 -9.51
CA ARG A 85 1.26 -10.37 -9.54
C ARG A 85 1.86 -10.89 -8.24
N ILE A 86 1.27 -10.53 -7.10
CA ILE A 86 1.88 -10.81 -5.78
C ILE A 86 1.26 -12.00 -5.05
N LYS A 87 0.06 -12.47 -5.45
CA LYS A 87 -0.74 -13.42 -4.66
C LYS A 87 -0.03 -14.73 -4.33
N THR A 88 0.83 -15.23 -5.22
CA THR A 88 1.57 -16.49 -5.02
C THR A 88 2.64 -16.38 -3.92
N TYR A 89 3.03 -15.17 -3.56
CA TYR A 89 4.02 -14.88 -2.52
C TYR A 89 3.39 -14.57 -1.16
N LEU A 90 2.06 -14.35 -1.14
CA LEU A 90 1.30 -14.08 0.08
C LEU A 90 0.84 -15.40 0.72
N PRO A 91 0.73 -15.47 2.05
CA PRO A 91 0.12 -16.62 2.71
C PRO A 91 -1.38 -16.69 2.36
N ASN A 92 -1.85 -17.86 1.91
CA ASN A 92 -3.28 -18.08 1.66
C ASN A 92 -4.15 -17.91 2.92
N VAL A 93 -3.55 -18.13 4.11
CA VAL A 93 -4.18 -17.92 5.40
C VAL A 93 -3.24 -17.12 6.30
N PHE A 94 -3.70 -16.00 6.84
CA PHE A 94 -2.94 -15.18 7.79
C PHE A 94 -3.80 -14.84 8.99
N LYS A 95 -3.34 -15.19 10.20
CA LYS A 95 -4.08 -14.92 11.46
C LYS A 95 -5.56 -15.35 11.41
N ASN A 96 -5.85 -16.52 10.86
CA ASN A 96 -7.20 -17.08 10.65
C ASN A 96 -8.07 -16.36 9.59
N HIS A 97 -7.50 -15.45 8.81
CA HIS A 97 -8.15 -14.81 7.69
C HIS A 97 -7.70 -15.44 6.37
N GLN A 98 -8.64 -15.66 5.46
CA GLN A 98 -8.36 -16.13 4.10
C GLN A 98 -7.95 -14.97 3.21
N LEU A 99 -6.95 -15.19 2.36
CA LEU A 99 -6.52 -14.23 1.36
C LEU A 99 -7.58 -14.12 0.25
N VAL A 100 -8.12 -12.93 0.04
CA VAL A 100 -9.19 -12.69 -0.96
C VAL A 100 -8.82 -11.65 -2.02
N GLY A 101 -7.94 -10.70 -1.73
CA GLY A 101 -7.58 -9.63 -2.65
C GLY A 101 -6.98 -8.41 -1.95
N LEU A 102 -6.74 -7.35 -2.72
CA LEU A 102 -6.32 -6.05 -2.24
C LEU A 102 -7.50 -5.07 -2.15
N ASN A 103 -7.34 -4.05 -1.31
CA ASN A 103 -8.19 -2.87 -1.25
C ASN A 103 -8.12 -2.07 -2.56
N GLU A 104 -9.27 -1.71 -3.12
CA GLU A 104 -9.42 -0.96 -4.37
C GLU A 104 -9.06 0.53 -4.26
N ARG A 105 -8.98 1.08 -3.05
CA ARG A 105 -8.54 2.45 -2.75
C ARG A 105 -7.03 2.53 -2.68
N LEU A 106 -6.41 2.78 -3.84
CA LEU A 106 -4.99 2.98 -4.00
C LEU A 106 -4.58 4.35 -3.46
N ARG A 107 -3.52 4.36 -2.64
CA ARG A 107 -3.01 5.56 -1.96
C ARG A 107 -1.59 5.83 -2.45
N PHE A 108 -1.44 6.83 -3.30
CA PHE A 108 -0.15 7.30 -3.77
C PHE A 108 0.35 8.39 -2.85
N LEU A 109 1.58 8.28 -2.37
CA LEU A 109 2.16 9.18 -1.39
C LEU A 109 3.39 9.85 -2.01
N ARG A 110 3.43 11.18 -1.96
CA ARG A 110 4.56 11.99 -2.39
C ARG A 110 5.23 12.60 -1.17
N TYR A 111 6.57 12.61 -1.18
CA TYR A 111 7.40 13.17 -0.13
C TYR A 111 8.44 14.09 -0.75
N ASP A 112 8.37 15.38 -0.44
CA ASP A 112 9.41 16.35 -0.72
C ASP A 112 10.44 16.41 0.42
N LEU A 113 11.53 17.13 0.20
CA LEU A 113 12.59 17.28 1.19
C LEU A 113 12.04 17.83 2.52
N GLY A 114 12.30 17.10 3.61
CA GLY A 114 11.82 17.45 4.96
C GLY A 114 10.39 16.97 5.27
N GLN A 115 9.68 16.38 4.31
CA GLN A 115 8.42 15.70 4.59
C GLN A 115 8.67 14.32 5.19
N LYS A 116 7.76 13.89 6.06
CA LYS A 116 7.84 12.67 6.84
C LYS A 116 6.45 12.12 7.15
N PHE A 117 6.46 10.87 7.58
CA PHE A 117 5.35 10.27 8.30
C PHE A 117 5.93 9.48 9.49
N GLU A 118 5.58 9.90 10.70
CA GLU A 118 6.04 9.27 11.94
C GLU A 118 5.57 7.81 12.06
N LYS A 119 6.26 7.04 12.91
CA LYS A 119 5.94 5.64 13.17
C LYS A 119 4.49 5.49 13.67
N HIS A 120 3.74 4.58 13.03
CA HIS A 120 2.33 4.32 13.35
C HIS A 120 1.97 2.86 13.02
N LEU A 121 0.70 2.50 13.25
CA LEU A 121 0.06 1.29 12.73
C LEU A 121 -0.92 1.69 11.63
N ASP A 122 -1.02 0.88 10.59
CA ASP A 122 -2.01 1.09 9.53
C ASP A 122 -3.44 0.98 10.06
N GLY A 123 -4.33 1.80 9.49
CA GLY A 123 -5.75 1.79 9.81
C GLY A 123 -6.52 0.73 9.02
N THR A 124 -7.73 0.44 9.47
CA THR A 124 -8.67 -0.47 8.78
C THR A 124 -9.46 0.27 7.70
N TYR A 125 -9.68 -0.39 6.57
CA TYR A 125 -10.59 0.07 5.52
C TYR A 125 -11.94 -0.64 5.63
N TYR A 126 -13.02 0.16 5.52
CA TYR A 126 -14.39 -0.31 5.47
C TYR A 126 -14.94 0.01 4.09
N ARG A 127 -15.54 -1.00 3.45
CA ARG A 127 -16.29 -0.84 2.21
C ARG A 127 -17.73 -0.47 2.51
N ASP A 128 -18.40 0.10 1.51
CA ASP A 128 -19.80 0.51 1.61
C ASP A 128 -20.75 -0.69 1.82
N ASP A 129 -20.34 -1.89 1.41
CA ASP A 129 -21.06 -3.15 1.65
C ASP A 129 -20.88 -3.70 3.08
N GLY A 130 -20.16 -2.99 3.95
CA GLY A 130 -19.87 -3.37 5.33
C GLY A 130 -18.72 -4.38 5.47
N SER A 131 -18.11 -4.83 4.38
CA SER A 131 -16.89 -5.64 4.44
C SER A 131 -15.71 -4.81 4.92
N LEU A 132 -14.75 -5.46 5.58
CA LEU A 132 -13.61 -4.82 6.20
C LEU A 132 -12.31 -5.54 5.84
N GLU A 133 -11.23 -4.77 5.70
CA GLU A 133 -9.87 -5.27 5.52
C GLU A 133 -9.27 -5.70 6.88
N ARG A 134 -8.68 -6.90 6.97
CA ARG A 134 -8.07 -7.46 8.18
C ARG A 134 -6.83 -8.30 7.90
#